data_AF-D2VFA0-F1
#
_entry.id   AF-D2VFA0-F1
#
_cell.length_a   1.000
_cell.length_b   1.000
_cell.length_c   1.000
_cell.angle_alpha   90.00
_cell.angle_beta   90.00
_cell.angle_gamma   90.00
#
_symmetry.space_group_name_H-M   'P 1'
#
loop_
_entity.id
_entity.type
_entity.pdbx_description
1 polymer ?
#
loop_
_entity_poly.entity_id
_entity_poly.type
_entity_poly.pdbx_seq_one_letter_code
_entity_poly.pdbx_strand_id
1 'polypeptide(L)'
;MQEFESSSSPRLLALIVVVLAVSLLWLLSVRLKNTAIIDPFWGFGFVLVGLVHLMVNDYSWNVHQWMLIGMMMAWGLRLSLYLGRRFVREGVEHEDYRYANFRKNDPESYWWKSLMKVFWLQGLLIWIFSQVVQSVLCQTLRSELTSSAVFWIDAICWLIGVLFETFGDLQLESFKSKPENKGKVLNTGLWRYTRHPNYFGDSMVWIGFGVMSLGINFAINYLIEEFKLVRANS
;
A
#
# COMPACT_ATOMS: atom_id res chain seq x y z
N MET A 1 -30.40 -20.11 8.53
CA MET A 1 -30.17 -18.87 9.31
C MET A 1 -29.55 -19.25 10.65
N GLN A 2 -28.27 -19.65 10.67
CA GLN A 2 -27.37 -19.76 11.83
C GLN A 2 -26.05 -20.46 11.40
N GLU A 3 -25.36 -19.86 10.42
CA GLU A 3 -23.91 -20.12 10.17
C GLU A 3 -23.21 -18.75 9.95
N PHE A 4 -23.66 -17.75 10.71
CA PHE A 4 -22.95 -16.48 10.89
C PHE A 4 -22.03 -16.59 12.13
N GLU A 5 -21.42 -17.76 12.35
CA GLU A 5 -20.46 -17.97 13.41
C GLU A 5 -19.10 -17.38 13.00
N SER A 6 -18.89 -16.13 13.45
CA SER A 6 -17.66 -15.71 14.12
C SER A 6 -16.30 -15.90 13.41
N SER A 7 -16.23 -15.91 12.08
CA SER A 7 -15.01 -15.47 11.39
C SER A 7 -15.16 -13.99 11.06
N SER A 8 -14.46 -13.13 11.80
CA SER A 8 -14.33 -11.73 11.40
C SER A 8 -13.92 -11.68 9.94
N SER A 9 -14.67 -10.97 9.09
CA SER A 9 -14.33 -10.89 7.67
C SER A 9 -12.83 -10.53 7.52
N PRO A 10 -12.05 -11.20 6.64
CA PRO A 10 -10.61 -10.98 6.51
C PRO A 10 -10.23 -9.50 6.39
N ARG A 11 -11.11 -8.71 5.75
CA ARG A 11 -11.01 -7.25 5.62
C ARG A 11 -11.11 -6.49 6.94
N LEU A 12 -12.04 -6.88 7.81
CA LEU A 12 -12.17 -6.30 9.15
C LEU A 12 -10.99 -6.67 10.04
N LEU A 13 -10.54 -7.93 9.96
CA LEU A 13 -9.36 -8.36 10.70
C LEU A 13 -8.11 -7.60 10.24
N ALA A 14 -7.95 -7.37 8.93
CA ALA A 14 -6.87 -6.55 8.40
C ALA A 14 -6.93 -5.10 8.93
N LEU A 15 -8.12 -4.49 9.01
CA LEU A 15 -8.29 -3.17 9.64
C LEU A 15 -7.83 -3.18 11.10
N ILE A 16 -8.29 -4.15 11.89
CA ILE A 16 -7.94 -4.27 13.31
C ILE A 16 -6.43 -4.40 13.46
N VAL A 17 -5.79 -5.29 12.70
CA VAL A 17 -4.34 -5.51 12.73
C VAL A 17 -3.58 -4.24 12.37
N VAL A 18 -3.98 -3.53 11.31
CA VAL A 18 -3.34 -2.27 10.91
C VAL A 18 -3.52 -1.20 11.98
N VAL A 19 -4.73 -1.01 12.53
CA VAL A 19 -5.02 -0.02 13.58
C VAL A 19 -4.21 -0.31 14.85
N LEU A 20 -4.13 -1.57 15.27
CA LEU A 20 -3.30 -1.98 16.40
C LEU A 20 -1.82 -1.71 16.13
N ALA A 21 -1.32 -2.07 14.94
CA ALA A 21 0.08 -1.88 14.59
C ALA A 21 0.47 -0.39 14.52
N VAL A 22 -0.35 0.48 13.92
CA VAL A 22 -0.08 1.93 13.92
C VAL A 22 -0.22 2.55 15.32
N SER A 23 -1.06 1.98 16.19
CA SER A 23 -1.18 2.44 17.59
C SER A 23 0.05 2.05 18.42
N LEU A 24 0.60 0.85 18.21
CA LEU A 24 1.87 0.43 18.80
C LEU A 24 3.04 1.27 18.26
N LEU A 25 3.03 1.56 16.97
CA LEU A 25 4.02 2.43 16.33
C LEU A 25 3.94 3.86 16.88
N TRP A 26 2.74 4.37 17.15
CA TRP A 26 2.55 5.66 17.79
C TRP A 26 3.19 5.70 19.17
N LEU A 27 3.00 4.66 20.02
CA LEU A 27 3.66 4.57 21.33
C LEU A 27 5.19 4.59 21.21
N LEU A 28 5.74 4.01 20.15
CA LEU A 28 7.18 4.09 19.87
C LEU A 28 7.59 5.49 19.40
N SER A 29 6.81 6.11 18.50
CA SER A 29 7.05 7.46 17.97
C SER A 29 7.08 8.51 19.08
N VAL A 30 6.24 8.32 20.09
CA VAL A 30 6.17 9.11 21.32
C VAL A 30 7.49 9.06 22.09
N ARG A 31 8.05 7.86 22.27
CA ARG A 31 9.30 7.65 23.02
C ARG A 31 10.50 8.21 22.26
N LEU A 32 10.50 8.00 20.94
CA LEU A 32 11.53 8.49 20.03
C LEU A 32 11.38 9.98 19.70
N LYS A 33 10.27 10.62 20.12
CA LYS A 33 9.86 11.98 19.74
C LYS A 33 9.88 12.22 18.22
N ASN A 34 9.70 11.17 17.42
CA ASN A 34 9.79 11.25 15.97
C ASN A 34 8.64 10.48 15.31
N THR A 35 7.75 11.23 14.68
CA THR A 35 6.55 10.73 13.99
C THR A 35 6.83 10.29 12.56
N ALA A 36 8.00 10.61 11.98
CA ALA A 36 8.40 10.16 10.64
C ALA A 36 8.65 8.64 10.57
N ILE A 37 8.63 7.94 11.71
CA ILE A 37 8.62 6.47 11.76
C ILE A 37 7.39 5.86 11.04
N ILE A 38 6.32 6.64 10.83
CA ILE A 38 5.15 6.19 10.05
C ILE A 38 5.46 6.00 8.56
N ASP A 39 6.41 6.76 8.01
CA ASP A 39 6.77 6.73 6.60
C ASP A 39 7.25 5.33 6.15
N PRO A 40 8.25 4.70 6.81
CA PRO A 40 8.63 3.33 6.47
C PRO A 40 7.54 2.32 6.82
N PHE A 41 6.66 2.62 7.76
CA PHE A 41 5.55 1.71 8.10
C PHE A 41 4.46 1.69 7.03
N TRP A 42 4.30 2.75 6.24
CA TRP A 42 3.29 2.83 5.18
C TRP A 42 3.29 1.59 4.26
N GLY A 43 4.45 1.27 3.66
CA GLY A 43 4.62 0.07 2.84
C GLY A 43 4.39 -1.24 3.62
N PHE A 44 4.80 -1.27 4.88
CA PHE A 44 4.73 -2.46 5.73
C PHE A 44 3.29 -2.74 6.17
N GLY A 45 2.45 -1.71 6.30
CA GLY A 45 1.03 -1.86 6.53
C GLY A 45 0.35 -2.69 5.42
N PHE A 46 0.74 -2.50 4.15
CA PHE A 46 0.24 -3.34 3.05
C PHE A 46 0.75 -4.78 3.14
N VAL A 47 1.98 -4.99 3.62
CA VAL A 47 2.51 -6.33 3.91
C VAL A 47 1.69 -7.02 5.00
N LEU A 48 1.34 -6.30 6.08
CA LEU A 48 0.48 -6.82 7.14
C LEU A 48 -0.92 -7.21 6.63
N VAL A 49 -1.52 -6.38 5.78
CA VAL A 49 -2.81 -6.73 5.13
C VAL A 49 -2.70 -8.03 4.34
N GLY A 50 -1.61 -8.20 3.59
CA GLY A 50 -1.32 -9.43 2.87
C GLY A 50 -1.17 -10.64 3.80
N LEU A 51 -0.35 -10.52 4.86
CA LEU A 51 -0.16 -11.59 5.83
C LEU A 51 -1.48 -12.03 6.49
N VAL A 52 -2.36 -11.09 6.84
CA VAL A 52 -3.69 -11.42 7.37
C VAL A 52 -4.49 -12.26 6.39
N HIS A 53 -4.48 -11.90 5.09
CA HIS A 53 -5.21 -12.68 4.09
C HIS A 53 -4.61 -14.08 3.92
N LEU A 54 -3.28 -14.20 3.89
CA LEU A 54 -2.59 -15.50 3.82
C LEU A 54 -2.90 -16.42 5.00
N MET A 55 -3.14 -15.87 6.19
CA MET A 55 -3.38 -16.65 7.42
C MET A 55 -4.85 -17.03 7.64
N VAL A 56 -5.80 -16.30 7.05
CA VAL A 56 -7.23 -16.37 7.42
C VAL A 56 -8.10 -16.91 6.29
N ASN A 57 -7.63 -16.83 5.04
CA ASN A 57 -8.39 -17.33 3.91
C ASN A 57 -8.19 -18.84 3.74
N ASP A 58 -9.22 -19.62 4.10
CA ASP A 58 -9.20 -21.09 4.03
C ASP A 58 -9.55 -21.67 2.63
N TYR A 59 -9.81 -20.82 1.63
CA TYR A 59 -10.12 -21.27 0.26
C TYR A 59 -8.86 -21.42 -0.60
N SER A 60 -8.96 -22.21 -1.68
CA SER A 60 -7.87 -22.39 -2.64
C SER A 60 -7.70 -21.14 -3.51
N TRP A 61 -6.55 -20.48 -3.42
CA TRP A 61 -6.27 -19.28 -4.21
C TRP A 61 -5.88 -19.64 -5.65
N ASN A 62 -6.35 -18.85 -6.60
CA ASN A 62 -5.90 -18.96 -7.98
C ASN A 62 -4.54 -18.26 -8.19
N VAL A 63 -3.90 -18.50 -9.33
CA VAL A 63 -2.58 -17.92 -9.66
C VAL A 63 -2.60 -16.39 -9.62
N HIS A 64 -3.69 -15.75 -10.05
CA HIS A 64 -3.82 -14.29 -10.06
C HIS A 64 -3.85 -13.71 -8.64
N GLN A 65 -4.54 -14.36 -7.70
CA GLN A 65 -4.58 -13.96 -6.28
C GLN A 65 -3.21 -14.08 -5.63
N TRP A 66 -2.48 -15.17 -5.90
CA TRP A 66 -1.09 -15.35 -5.44
C TRP A 66 -0.15 -14.28 -5.98
N MET A 67 -0.31 -13.92 -7.25
CA MET A 67 0.51 -12.89 -7.87
C MET A 67 0.18 -11.51 -7.32
N LEU A 68 -1.10 -11.14 -7.22
CA LEU A 68 -1.53 -9.85 -6.67
C LEU A 68 -1.02 -9.63 -5.25
N ILE A 69 -1.18 -10.63 -4.37
CA ILE A 69 -0.69 -10.49 -3.01
C ILE A 69 0.84 -10.40 -2.98
N GLY A 70 1.52 -11.20 -3.80
CA GLY A 70 2.97 -11.23 -3.88
C GLY A 70 3.52 -9.89 -4.37
N MET A 71 2.89 -9.32 -5.40
CA MET A 71 3.20 -8.01 -5.96
C MET A 71 2.98 -6.88 -4.95
N MET A 72 1.85 -6.88 -4.25
CA MET A 72 1.55 -5.89 -3.21
C MET A 72 2.55 -5.98 -2.05
N MET A 73 2.83 -7.19 -1.55
CA MET A 73 3.78 -7.41 -0.45
C MET A 73 5.21 -7.08 -0.86
N ALA A 74 5.64 -7.45 -2.06
CA ALA A 74 6.97 -7.14 -2.58
C ALA A 74 7.18 -5.63 -2.76
N TRP A 75 6.18 -4.94 -3.33
CA TRP A 75 6.20 -3.48 -3.43
C TRP A 75 6.21 -2.80 -2.05
N GLY A 76 5.33 -3.22 -1.15
CA GLY A 76 5.25 -2.66 0.21
C GLY A 76 6.54 -2.86 0.99
N LEU A 77 7.12 -4.07 0.93
CA LEU A 77 8.39 -4.37 1.58
C LEU A 77 9.54 -3.54 0.99
N ARG A 78 9.62 -3.40 -0.35
CA ARG A 78 10.61 -2.55 -1.02
C ARG A 78 10.54 -1.11 -0.53
N LEU A 79 9.35 -0.52 -0.53
CA LEU A 79 9.11 0.85 -0.10
C LEU A 79 9.53 1.04 1.37
N SER A 80 9.11 0.12 2.24
CA SER A 80 9.47 0.12 3.66
C SER A 80 10.97 0.00 3.90
N LEU A 81 11.67 -0.86 3.17
CA LEU A 81 13.11 -1.02 3.29
C LEU A 81 13.84 0.24 2.84
N TYR A 82 13.43 0.86 1.73
CA TYR A 82 14.02 2.10 1.24
C TYR A 82 13.81 3.26 2.23
N LEU A 83 12.57 3.50 2.64
CA LEU A 83 12.25 4.56 3.60
C LEU A 83 12.86 4.28 4.98
N GLY A 84 12.95 3.02 5.39
CA GLY A 84 13.55 2.62 6.67
C GLY A 84 15.06 2.87 6.69
N ARG A 85 15.76 2.49 5.62
CA ARG A 85 17.20 2.80 5.45
C ARG A 85 17.43 4.30 5.41
N ARG A 86 16.56 5.04 4.71
CA ARG A 86 16.61 6.51 4.67
C ARG A 86 16.41 7.12 6.05
N PHE A 87 15.41 6.65 6.81
CA PHE A 87 15.14 7.10 8.17
C PHE A 87 16.33 6.89 9.10
N VAL A 88 16.97 5.70 9.04
CA VAL A 88 18.17 5.40 9.83
C VAL A 88 19.36 6.30 9.44
N ARG A 89 19.54 6.59 8.14
CA ARG A 89 20.64 7.43 7.66
C ARG A 89 20.45 8.92 7.96
N GLU A 90 19.26 9.45 7.72
CA GLU A 90 18.96 10.89 7.93
C GLU A 90 18.86 11.22 9.42
N GLY A 91 18.71 10.19 10.28
CA GLY A 91 18.71 10.32 11.72
C GLY A 91 17.41 10.86 12.28
N VAL A 92 17.26 10.75 13.60
CA VAL A 92 16.06 11.21 14.34
C VAL A 92 15.88 12.73 14.27
N GLU A 93 16.93 13.47 13.89
CA GLU A 93 16.96 14.94 13.87
C GLU A 93 16.25 15.59 12.67
N HIS A 94 15.88 14.83 11.63
CA HIS A 94 14.94 15.31 10.61
C HIS A 94 13.49 15.18 11.13
N GLU A 95 13.17 15.97 12.16
CA GLU A 95 11.78 16.19 12.53
C GLU A 95 11.11 16.99 11.40
N ASP A 96 10.16 16.39 10.69
CA ASP A 96 9.36 17.13 9.69
C ASP A 96 8.75 18.36 10.38
N TYR A 97 8.98 19.53 9.77
CA TYR A 97 8.54 20.85 10.21
C TYR A 97 7.09 20.89 10.68
N ARG A 98 6.22 20.05 10.08
CA ARG A 98 4.81 19.88 10.46
C ARG A 98 4.65 19.44 11.92
N TYR A 99 5.49 18.53 12.41
CA TYR A 99 5.41 17.99 13.76
C TYR A 99 6.06 18.89 14.81
N ALA A 100 7.15 19.58 14.43
CA ALA A 100 7.74 20.64 15.24
C ALA A 100 6.73 21.77 15.47
N ASN A 101 5.93 22.12 14.46
CA ASN A 101 4.86 23.11 14.59
C ASN A 101 3.70 22.63 15.48
N PHE A 102 3.29 21.36 15.40
CA PHE A 102 2.26 20.84 16.32
C PHE A 102 2.75 20.87 17.78
N ARG A 103 4.01 20.52 18.02
CA ARG A 103 4.62 20.60 19.36
C ARG A 103 4.74 22.03 19.88
N LYS A 104 5.12 22.98 19.03
CA LYS A 104 5.27 24.40 19.40
C LYS A 104 3.94 25.09 19.67
N ASN A 105 2.92 24.80 18.86
CA ASN A 105 1.66 25.53 18.91
C ASN A 105 0.69 24.96 19.96
N ASP A 106 0.76 23.67 20.27
CA ASP A 106 -0.22 23.03 21.18
C ASP A 106 0.35 21.77 21.87
N PRO A 107 1.19 21.94 22.92
CA PRO A 107 1.93 20.85 23.56
C PRO A 107 1.03 19.81 24.24
N GLU A 108 -0.09 20.25 24.82
CA GLU A 108 -0.99 19.39 25.60
C GLU A 108 -1.81 18.46 24.70
N SER A 109 -2.24 18.93 23.53
CA SER A 109 -3.03 18.13 22.58
C SER A 109 -2.19 17.38 21.54
N TYR A 110 -0.87 17.59 21.51
CA TYR A 110 0.07 16.96 20.58
C TYR A 110 -0.10 15.43 20.51
N TRP A 111 -0.23 14.80 21.68
CA TRP A 111 -0.36 13.36 21.84
C TRP A 111 -1.59 12.83 21.10
N TRP A 112 -2.74 13.47 21.32
CA TRP A 112 -3.98 13.01 20.70
C TRP A 112 -4.06 13.39 19.21
N LYS A 113 -3.60 14.60 18.86
CA LYS A 113 -3.56 15.05 17.46
C LYS A 113 -2.64 14.19 16.60
N SER A 114 -1.48 13.79 17.11
CA SER A 114 -0.55 12.91 16.39
C SER A 114 -1.18 11.53 16.15
N LEU A 115 -1.78 10.90 17.17
CA LEU A 115 -2.44 9.61 17.00
C LEU A 115 -3.60 9.69 15.99
N MET A 116 -4.51 10.67 16.09
CA MET A 116 -5.65 10.77 15.15
C MET A 116 -5.24 11.14 13.73
N LYS A 117 -4.49 12.24 13.57
CA LYS A 117 -4.23 12.83 12.25
C LYS A 117 -3.06 12.21 11.52
N VAL A 118 -2.13 11.56 12.24
CA VAL A 118 -0.96 10.93 11.65
C VAL A 118 -1.20 9.43 11.62
N PHE A 119 -1.26 8.76 12.77
CA PHE A 119 -1.21 7.30 12.80
C PHE A 119 -2.51 6.63 12.36
N TRP A 120 -3.65 7.01 12.95
CA TRP A 120 -4.93 6.41 12.61
C TRP A 120 -5.41 6.80 11.21
N LEU A 121 -5.19 8.05 10.78
CA LEU A 121 -5.46 8.44 9.40
C LEU A 121 -4.64 7.61 8.41
N GLN A 122 -3.34 7.43 8.66
CA GLN A 122 -2.48 6.61 7.79
C GLN A 122 -2.91 5.13 7.82
N GLY A 123 -3.25 4.59 8.99
CA GLY A 123 -3.80 3.23 9.12
C GLY A 123 -5.11 3.04 8.34
N LEU A 124 -6.02 4.00 8.43
CA LEU A 124 -7.28 4.00 7.68
C LEU A 124 -7.01 4.08 6.16
N LEU A 125 -6.08 4.94 5.73
CA LEU A 125 -5.73 5.05 4.30
C LEU A 125 -5.08 3.77 3.77
N ILE A 126 -4.19 3.13 4.52
CA ILE A 126 -3.63 1.80 4.17
C ILE A 126 -4.78 0.81 3.97
N TRP A 127 -5.74 0.78 4.89
CA TRP A 127 -6.89 -0.11 4.78
C TRP A 127 -7.80 0.23 3.58
N ILE A 128 -8.03 1.51 3.28
CA ILE A 128 -8.81 1.98 2.13
C ILE A 128 -8.12 1.61 0.81
N PHE A 129 -6.85 1.97 0.63
CA PHE A 129 -6.12 1.70 -0.61
C PHE A 129 -5.94 0.22 -0.87
N SER A 130 -5.69 -0.56 0.19
CA SER A 130 -5.60 -2.02 0.06
C SER A 130 -6.93 -2.67 -0.31
N GLN A 131 -8.08 -1.99 -0.21
CA GLN A 131 -9.37 -2.55 -0.70
C GLN A 131 -9.32 -2.93 -2.18
N VAL A 132 -8.52 -2.22 -2.98
CA VAL A 132 -8.34 -2.51 -4.40
C VAL A 132 -7.85 -3.95 -4.62
N VAL A 133 -6.94 -4.42 -3.77
CA VAL A 133 -6.41 -5.79 -3.79
C VAL A 133 -7.31 -6.74 -2.99
N GLN A 134 -7.75 -6.35 -1.79
CA GLN A 134 -8.60 -7.17 -0.93
C GLN A 134 -9.93 -7.56 -1.61
N SER A 135 -10.49 -6.69 -2.45
CA SER A 135 -11.72 -6.99 -3.21
C SER A 135 -11.55 -8.17 -4.15
N VAL A 136 -10.33 -8.42 -4.65
CA VAL A 136 -9.99 -9.57 -5.51
C VAL A 136 -9.63 -10.79 -4.67
N LEU A 137 -8.91 -10.59 -3.56
CA LEU A 137 -8.53 -11.68 -2.67
C LEU A 137 -9.75 -12.38 -2.08
N CYS A 138 -10.76 -11.63 -1.61
CA CYS A 138 -11.98 -12.20 -1.01
C CYS A 138 -12.95 -12.90 -1.97
N GLN A 139 -12.61 -13.03 -3.25
CA GLN A 139 -13.48 -13.69 -4.23
C GLN A 139 -13.24 -15.18 -4.26
N THR A 140 -14.31 -15.94 -4.04
CA THR A 140 -14.32 -17.41 -4.04
C THR A 140 -14.67 -18.02 -5.40
N LEU A 141 -15.16 -17.21 -6.34
CA LEU A 141 -15.52 -17.68 -7.66
C LEU A 141 -14.25 -18.07 -8.42
N ARG A 142 -14.21 -19.33 -8.85
CA ARG A 142 -13.33 -19.84 -9.91
C ARG A 142 -13.70 -19.16 -11.23
N SER A 143 -13.42 -17.87 -11.30
CA SER A 143 -13.54 -17.10 -12.52
C SER A 143 -12.33 -17.46 -13.37
N GLU A 144 -12.52 -18.40 -14.29
CA GLU A 144 -11.68 -18.48 -15.51
C GLU A 144 -11.77 -17.18 -16.35
N LEU A 145 -12.61 -16.23 -15.94
CA LEU A 145 -12.92 -14.96 -16.58
C LEU A 145 -12.02 -13.79 -16.18
N THR A 146 -10.95 -13.98 -15.39
CA THR A 146 -9.87 -12.99 -15.46
C THR A 146 -9.26 -13.12 -16.85
N SER A 147 -9.71 -12.30 -17.80
CA SER A 147 -9.09 -12.22 -19.12
C SER A 147 -7.59 -12.07 -18.89
N SER A 148 -6.81 -13.02 -19.42
CA SER A 148 -5.36 -13.06 -19.26
C SER A 148 -4.72 -11.70 -19.57
N ALA A 149 -5.34 -10.92 -20.45
CA ALA A 149 -4.94 -9.56 -20.77
C ALA A 149 -4.95 -8.59 -19.57
N VAL A 150 -6.00 -8.58 -18.74
CA VAL A 150 -6.10 -7.68 -17.57
C VAL A 150 -4.99 -7.98 -16.57
N PHE A 151 -4.71 -9.26 -16.38
CA PHE A 151 -3.61 -9.71 -15.55
C PHE A 151 -2.24 -9.27 -16.09
N TRP A 152 -2.00 -9.43 -17.39
CA TRP A 152 -0.73 -8.98 -17.99
C TRP A 152 -0.57 -7.46 -17.90
N ILE A 153 -1.65 -6.68 -18.04
CA ILE A 153 -1.62 -5.23 -17.85
C ILE A 153 -1.19 -4.89 -16.42
N ASP A 154 -1.79 -5.51 -15.40
CA ASP A 154 -1.40 -5.31 -14.01
C ASP A 154 0.08 -5.68 -13.77
N ALA A 155 0.51 -6.86 -14.21
CA ALA A 155 1.90 -7.31 -14.07
C ALA A 155 2.91 -6.36 -14.74
N ILE A 156 2.58 -5.85 -15.94
CA ILE A 156 3.41 -4.88 -16.67
C ILE A 156 3.43 -3.53 -15.95
N CYS A 157 2.27 -3.02 -15.52
CA CYS A 157 2.16 -1.77 -14.76
C CYS A 157 2.98 -1.83 -13.47
N TRP A 158 2.85 -2.92 -12.72
CA TRP A 158 3.63 -3.17 -11.51
C TRP A 158 5.13 -3.25 -11.79
N LEU A 159 5.54 -4.00 -12.81
CA LEU A 159 6.95 -4.14 -13.16
C LEU A 159 7.56 -2.79 -13.54
N ILE A 160 6.90 -2.05 -14.44
CA ILE A 160 7.33 -0.69 -14.83
C ILE A 160 7.39 0.20 -13.58
N GLY A 161 6.35 0.16 -12.74
CA GLY A 161 6.26 0.99 -11.56
C GLY A 161 7.41 0.74 -10.59
N VAL A 162 7.65 -0.52 -10.22
CA VAL A 162 8.75 -0.93 -9.34
C VAL A 162 10.12 -0.57 -9.91
N LEU A 163 10.33 -0.68 -11.23
CA LEU A 163 11.58 -0.29 -11.87
C LEU A 163 11.79 1.22 -11.81
N PHE A 164 10.77 2.03 -12.12
CA PHE A 164 10.85 3.49 -12.06
C PHE A 164 11.09 3.99 -10.63
N GLU A 165 10.39 3.42 -9.67
CA GLU A 165 10.62 3.63 -8.25
C GLU A 165 12.07 3.30 -7.84
N THR A 166 12.51 2.08 -8.16
CA THR A 166 13.84 1.60 -7.73
C THR A 166 14.97 2.39 -8.35
N PHE A 167 14.95 2.59 -9.66
CA PHE A 167 15.99 3.38 -10.31
C PHE A 167 15.88 4.88 -9.98
N GLY A 168 14.67 5.41 -9.80
CA GLY A 168 14.47 6.80 -9.41
C GLY A 168 15.06 7.08 -8.03
N ASP A 169 14.77 6.21 -7.06
CA ASP A 169 15.29 6.30 -5.70
C ASP A 169 16.80 6.07 -5.63
N LEU A 170 17.34 5.06 -6.33
CA LEU A 170 18.78 4.81 -6.38
C LEU A 170 19.56 5.99 -7.01
N GLN A 171 19.03 6.58 -8.09
CA GLN A 171 19.62 7.78 -8.70
C GLN A 171 19.61 8.96 -7.73
N LEU A 172 18.51 9.17 -7.00
CA LEU A 172 18.39 10.24 -6.02
C LEU A 172 19.35 10.03 -4.84
N GLU A 173 19.43 8.81 -4.34
CA GLU A 173 20.29 8.43 -3.23
C GLU A 173 21.77 8.61 -3.57
N SER A 174 22.19 8.12 -4.76
CA SER A 174 23.55 8.30 -5.28
C SER A 174 23.89 9.77 -5.55
N PHE A 175 22.91 10.56 -5.99
CA PHE A 175 23.11 12.00 -6.19
C PHE A 175 23.30 12.74 -4.88
N LYS A 176 22.45 12.46 -3.87
CA LYS A 176 22.48 13.12 -2.55
C LYS A 176 23.68 12.70 -1.69
N SER A 177 24.26 11.52 -1.91
CA SER A 177 25.42 11.06 -1.13
C SER A 177 26.70 11.86 -1.43
N LYS A 178 26.75 12.57 -2.56
CA LYS A 178 27.89 13.40 -2.97
C LYS A 178 27.78 14.81 -2.39
N PRO A 179 28.73 15.26 -1.54
CA PRO A 179 28.69 16.60 -0.96
C PRO A 179 28.67 17.73 -2.00
N GLU A 180 29.31 17.54 -3.17
CA GLU A 180 29.31 18.54 -4.25
C GLU A 180 27.94 18.79 -4.89
N ASN A 181 26.95 17.94 -4.60
CA ASN A 181 25.59 18.05 -5.12
C ASN A 181 24.63 18.76 -4.16
N LYS A 182 25.09 19.20 -2.98
CA LYS A 182 24.27 19.97 -2.05
C LYS A 182 23.72 21.23 -2.74
N GLY A 183 22.39 21.40 -2.68
CA GLY A 183 21.69 22.52 -3.30
C GLY A 183 21.49 22.42 -4.82
N LYS A 184 21.98 21.36 -5.48
CA LYS A 184 21.79 21.14 -6.92
C LYS A 184 20.57 20.26 -7.18
N VAL A 185 20.00 20.39 -8.38
CA VAL A 185 18.87 19.58 -8.85
C VAL A 185 19.39 18.42 -9.70
N LEU A 186 18.93 17.21 -9.39
CA LEU A 186 19.18 16.04 -10.23
C LEU A 186 18.33 16.14 -11.51
N ASN A 187 19.00 16.25 -12.66
CA ASN A 187 18.36 16.41 -13.97
C ASN A 187 18.86 15.39 -15.02
N THR A 188 19.37 14.25 -14.57
CA THR A 188 19.89 13.16 -15.42
C THR A 188 19.13 11.86 -15.14
N GLY A 189 19.31 10.83 -15.99
CA GLY A 189 18.62 9.55 -15.81
C GLY A 189 17.10 9.69 -15.97
N LEU A 190 16.32 9.12 -15.04
CA LEU A 190 14.86 9.24 -15.04
C LEU A 190 14.37 10.65 -14.66
N TRP A 191 15.16 11.36 -13.87
CA TRP A 191 14.84 12.70 -13.35
C TRP A 191 14.87 13.78 -14.43
N ARG A 192 15.40 13.49 -15.63
CA ARG A 192 15.31 14.40 -16.79
C ARG A 192 13.91 14.47 -17.39
N TYR A 193 13.11 13.42 -17.20
CA TYR A 193 11.77 13.31 -17.81
C TYR A 193 10.67 13.78 -16.87
N THR A 194 10.88 13.65 -15.56
CA THR A 194 9.91 14.06 -14.54
C THR A 194 10.64 14.44 -13.25
N ARG A 195 10.03 15.37 -12.49
CA ARG A 195 10.54 15.79 -11.18
C ARG A 195 10.40 14.72 -10.11
N HIS A 196 9.55 13.70 -10.33
CA HIS A 196 9.26 12.65 -9.36
C HIS A 196 9.08 11.29 -10.06
N PRO A 197 10.16 10.69 -10.60
CA PRO A 197 10.06 9.40 -11.30
C PRO A 197 9.62 8.27 -10.38
N ASN A 198 9.94 8.36 -9.09
CA ASN A 198 9.47 7.43 -8.08
C ASN A 198 7.96 7.53 -7.82
N TYR A 199 7.37 8.73 -7.83
CA TYR A 199 5.92 8.88 -7.68
C TYR A 199 5.15 8.40 -8.92
N PHE A 200 5.76 8.54 -10.11
CA PHE A 200 5.25 7.90 -11.31
C PHE A 200 5.23 6.37 -11.15
N GLY A 201 6.29 5.80 -10.58
CA GLY A 201 6.36 4.37 -10.34
C GLY A 201 5.28 3.87 -9.38
N ASP A 202 5.10 4.57 -8.25
CA ASP A 202 4.04 4.29 -7.27
C ASP A 202 2.65 4.37 -7.92
N SER A 203 2.40 5.42 -8.71
CA SER A 203 1.14 5.58 -9.45
C SER A 203 0.89 4.43 -10.41
N MET A 204 1.92 3.94 -11.11
CA MET A 204 1.80 2.82 -12.04
C MET A 204 1.45 1.50 -11.33
N VAL A 205 2.04 1.24 -10.15
CA VAL A 205 1.68 0.08 -9.31
C VAL A 205 0.20 0.12 -8.94
N TRP A 206 -0.28 1.26 -8.43
CA TRP A 206 -1.68 1.40 -8.01
C TRP A 206 -2.66 1.39 -9.17
N ILE A 207 -2.27 1.91 -10.34
CA ILE A 207 -3.07 1.80 -11.57
C ILE A 207 -3.21 0.33 -11.98
N GLY A 208 -2.13 -0.46 -11.93
CA GLY A 208 -2.17 -1.90 -12.21
C GLY A 208 -3.18 -2.63 -11.32
N PHE A 209 -3.06 -2.47 -10.00
CA PHE A 209 -4.00 -3.04 -9.04
C PHE A 209 -5.44 -2.58 -9.29
N GLY A 210 -5.63 -1.29 -9.62
CA GLY A 210 -6.93 -0.72 -9.94
C GLY A 210 -7.58 -1.35 -11.17
N VAL A 211 -6.81 -1.50 -12.26
CA VAL A 211 -7.26 -2.14 -13.51
C VAL A 211 -7.69 -3.58 -13.27
N MET A 212 -6.90 -4.33 -12.51
CA MET A 212 -7.26 -5.70 -12.13
C MET A 212 -8.56 -5.75 -11.33
N SER A 213 -8.68 -4.89 -10.31
CA SER A 213 -9.85 -4.82 -9.45
C SER A 213 -11.13 -4.50 -10.25
N LEU A 214 -11.07 -3.52 -11.16
CA LEU A 214 -12.19 -3.13 -12.00
C LEU A 214 -12.57 -4.21 -13.03
N GLY A 215 -11.59 -4.80 -13.71
CA GLY A 215 -11.82 -5.83 -14.71
C GLY A 215 -12.56 -7.05 -14.13
N ILE A 216 -12.19 -7.45 -12.91
CA ILE A 216 -12.83 -8.57 -12.21
C ILE A 216 -14.26 -8.23 -11.77
N ASN A 217 -14.48 -7.04 -11.19
CA ASN A 217 -15.83 -6.63 -10.79
C ASN A 217 -16.79 -6.50 -11.97
N PHE A 218 -16.30 -6.02 -13.12
CA PHE A 218 -17.08 -5.97 -14.36
C PHE A 218 -17.47 -7.38 -14.85
N ALA A 219 -16.52 -8.32 -14.88
CA ALA A 219 -16.77 -9.69 -15.29
C ALA A 219 -17.82 -10.38 -14.39
N ILE A 220 -17.78 -10.16 -13.07
CA ILE A 220 -18.76 -10.72 -12.13
C ILE A 220 -20.16 -10.17 -12.39
N ASN A 221 -20.30 -8.85 -12.53
CA ASN A 221 -21.60 -8.24 -12.79
C ASN A 221 -22.20 -8.75 -14.10
N TYR A 222 -21.38 -8.90 -15.14
CA TYR A 222 -21.82 -9.45 -16.43
C TYR A 222 -22.38 -10.88 -16.29
N LEU A 223 -21.67 -11.77 -15.58
CA LEU A 223 -22.13 -13.14 -15.35
C LEU A 223 -23.43 -13.19 -14.55
N ILE A 224 -23.56 -12.36 -13.50
CA ILE A 224 -24.79 -12.28 -12.70
C ILE A 224 -25.98 -11.89 -13.59
N GLU A 225 -25.80 -10.93 -14.48
CA GLU A 225 -26.84 -10.51 -15.42
C GLU A 225 -27.17 -11.62 -16.44
N GLU A 226 -26.18 -12.33 -17.00
CA GLU A 226 -26.45 -13.50 -17.87
C GLU A 226 -27.24 -14.60 -17.14
N PHE A 227 -26.85 -14.95 -15.91
CA PHE A 227 -27.58 -15.95 -15.12
C PHE A 227 -29.02 -15.54 -14.83
N LYS A 228 -29.27 -14.24 -14.55
CA LYS A 228 -30.64 -13.72 -14.38
C LYS A 228 -31.44 -13.84 -15.68
N LEU A 229 -30.85 -13.53 -16.82
CA LEU A 229 -31.50 -13.61 -18.13
C LEU A 229 -31.85 -15.05 -18.53
N VAL A 230 -30.95 -16.00 -18.27
CA VAL A 230 -31.21 -17.43 -18.50
C VAL A 230 -32.37 -17.93 -17.63
N ARG A 231 -32.41 -17.52 -16.36
CA ARG A 231 -33.48 -17.90 -15.42
C ARG A 231 -34.82 -17.24 -15.71
N ALA A 232 -34.82 -16.05 -16.31
CA ALA A 232 -36.05 -15.36 -16.72
C ALA A 232 -36.70 -15.96 -17.97
N ASN A 233 -35.93 -16.71 -18.77
CA ASN A 233 -36.36 -17.34 -20.02
C ASN A 233 -36.62 -18.85 -19.90
N SER A 234 -36.58 -19.41 -18.68
CA SER A 234 -36.87 -20.81 -18.35
C SER A 234 -38.12 -20.94 -17.49
#